data_AF-A0A2V9R715-F1
#
_entry.id   AF-A0A2V9R715-F1
#
_cell.length_a   1.000
_cell.length_b   1.000
_cell.length_c   1.000
_cell.angle_alpha   90.00
_cell.angle_beta   90.00
_cell.angle_gamma   90.00
#
_symmetry.space_group_name_H-M   'P 1'
#
loop_
_entity.id
_entity.type
_entity.pdbx_description
1 polymer ?
#
loop_
_entity_poly.entity_id
_entity_poly.type
_entity_poly.pdbx_seq_one_letter_code
_entity_poly.pdbx_strand_id
1 'polypeptide(L)'
;MNLRSYYPDFVAVDTEGMHWLIETKGAETAEVFHKDLAARNWCENATALTKTQWRYIKVPQKAFEMLQPSRLEQLQALAPALQASIS
;
A
#
# COMPACT_ATOMS: atom_id res chain seq x y z
N MET A 1 21.77 8.07 -12.25
CA MET A 1 20.47 7.89 -11.56
C MET A 1 19.54 7.16 -12.53
N ASN A 2 19.30 5.86 -12.31
CA ASN A 2 18.40 5.08 -13.17
C ASN A 2 16.98 5.26 -12.62
N LEU A 3 16.26 6.24 -13.14
CA LEU A 3 14.84 6.47 -12.83
C LEU A 3 14.03 5.38 -13.55
N ARG A 4 13.95 4.18 -12.95
CA ARG A 4 12.93 3.22 -13.38
C ARG A 4 11.58 3.72 -12.88
N SER A 5 10.66 3.96 -13.81
CA SER A 5 9.27 4.22 -13.49
C SER A 5 8.72 3.07 -12.64
N TYR A 6 8.17 3.41 -11.48
CA TYR A 6 7.43 2.47 -10.63
C TYR A 6 5.98 2.46 -11.11
N TYR A 7 5.47 1.28 -11.45
CA TYR A 7 4.09 1.10 -11.89
C TYR A 7 3.37 0.26 -10.84
N PRO A 8 2.39 0.83 -10.14
CA PRO A 8 1.63 0.06 -9.17
C PRO A 8 0.68 -0.91 -9.85
N ASP A 9 0.32 -1.98 -9.14
CA ASP A 9 -0.69 -2.93 -9.65
C ASP A 9 -2.06 -2.24 -9.80
N PHE A 10 -2.49 -1.48 -8.78
CA PHE A 10 -3.73 -0.72 -8.83
C PHE A 10 -3.63 0.63 -8.12
N VAL A 11 -4.48 1.56 -8.57
CA VAL A 11 -4.77 2.84 -7.90
C VAL A 11 -6.28 2.95 -7.72
N ALA A 12 -6.73 3.41 -6.55
CA ALA A 12 -8.15 3.63 -6.28
C ALA A 12 -8.37 4.97 -5.55
N VAL A 13 -9.58 5.51 -5.65
CA VAL A 13 -10.05 6.62 -4.82
C VAL A 13 -11.26 6.11 -4.05
N ASP A 14 -11.25 6.23 -2.73
CA ASP A 14 -12.38 5.82 -1.92
C ASP A 14 -13.49 6.88 -1.88
N THR A 15 -14.57 6.57 -1.18
CA THR A 15 -15.74 7.45 -1.06
C THR A 15 -15.46 8.73 -0.27
N GLU A 16 -14.36 8.80 0.48
CA GLU A 16 -13.91 9.98 1.21
C GLU A 16 -12.92 10.83 0.37
N GLY A 17 -12.59 10.39 -0.85
CA GLY A 17 -11.65 11.06 -1.73
C GLY A 17 -10.18 10.75 -1.44
N MET A 18 -9.89 9.81 -0.54
CA MET A 18 -8.53 9.38 -0.26
C MET A 18 -8.03 8.43 -1.36
N HIS A 19 -6.78 8.64 -1.75
CA HIS A 19 -6.15 7.92 -2.85
C HIS A 19 -5.35 6.74 -2.29
N TRP A 20 -5.41 5.62 -3.00
CA TRP A 20 -4.81 4.36 -2.57
C TRP A 20 -3.86 3.84 -3.65
N LEU A 21 -2.64 3.50 -3.24
CA LEU A 21 -1.69 2.74 -4.02
C LEU A 21 -1.69 1.31 -3.49
N ILE A 22 -2.06 0.35 -4.35
CA ILE A 22 -2.36 -1.03 -3.96
C ILE A 22 -1.40 -1.97 -4.70
N GLU A 23 -0.72 -2.84 -3.94
CA GLU A 23 0.24 -3.82 -4.47
C GLU A 23 -0.18 -5.23 -4.10
N THR A 24 -0.37 -6.10 -5.08
CA THR A 24 -0.68 -7.52 -4.88
C THR A 24 0.60 -8.34 -4.80
N LYS A 25 0.61 -9.38 -3.95
CA LYS A 25 1.78 -10.28 -3.86
C LYS A 25 1.40 -11.74 -3.70
N GLY A 26 1.77 -12.56 -4.68
CA GLY A 26 1.69 -14.01 -4.58
C GLY A 26 2.80 -14.60 -3.70
N ALA A 27 4.07 -14.40 -4.09
CA ALA A 27 5.24 -14.88 -3.36
C ALA A 27 5.98 -13.73 -2.66
N GLU A 28 6.25 -13.89 -1.36
CA GLU A 28 7.12 -12.98 -0.62
C GLU A 28 8.58 -13.46 -0.71
N THR A 29 9.44 -12.67 -1.37
CA THR A 29 10.90 -12.85 -1.33
C THR A 29 11.52 -11.77 -0.44
N ALA A 30 12.75 -11.99 0.04
CA ALA A 30 13.44 -11.06 0.93
C ALA A 30 13.66 -9.65 0.33
N GLU A 31 13.58 -9.51 -1.00
CA GLU A 31 13.69 -8.20 -1.69
C GLU A 31 12.44 -7.31 -1.54
N VAL A 32 11.36 -7.79 -0.91
CA VAL A 32 10.07 -7.08 -0.85
C VAL A 32 10.08 -5.88 0.12
N PHE A 33 10.92 -5.91 1.17
CA PHE A 33 10.94 -4.84 2.18
C PHE A 33 11.31 -3.46 1.59
N HIS A 34 12.31 -3.42 0.70
CA HIS A 34 12.74 -2.17 0.08
C HIS A 34 11.69 -1.57 -0.85
N LYS A 35 10.88 -2.41 -1.49
CA LYS A 35 9.77 -1.96 -2.36
C LYS A 35 8.62 -1.40 -1.54
N ASP A 36 8.27 -2.07 -0.44
CA ASP A 36 7.23 -1.58 0.48
C ASP A 36 7.60 -0.22 1.07
N LEU A 37 8.86 -0.01 1.44
CA LEU A 37 9.34 1.29 1.93
C LEU A 37 9.27 2.37 0.84
N ALA A 38 9.70 2.05 -0.38
CA ALA A 38 9.64 3.00 -1.49
C ALA A 38 8.19 3.43 -1.81
N ALA A 39 7.24 2.50 -1.80
CA ALA A 39 5.82 2.78 -2.04
C ALA A 39 5.21 3.68 -0.95
N ARG A 40 5.54 3.44 0.33
CA ARG A 40 5.14 4.32 1.44
C ARG A 40 5.69 5.73 1.29
N ASN A 41 7.01 5.85 1.07
CA ASN A 41 7.66 7.14 0.87
C ASN A 41 7.07 7.90 -0.33
N TRP A 42 6.68 7.18 -1.39
CA TRP A 42 6.01 7.79 -2.53
C TRP A 42 4.65 8.39 -2.12
N CYS A 43 3.83 7.65 -1.35
CA CYS A 43 2.53 8.14 -0.88
C CYS A 43 2.67 9.35 0.05
N GLU A 44 3.65 9.34 0.94
CA GLU A 44 3.96 10.48 1.82
C GLU A 44 4.31 11.74 1.02
N ASN A 45 5.22 11.60 0.05
CA ASN A 45 5.62 12.70 -0.83
C ASN A 45 4.46 13.20 -1.69
N ALA A 46 3.68 12.29 -2.29
CA ALA A 46 2.50 12.63 -3.07
C ALA A 46 1.49 13.40 -2.22
N THR A 47 1.27 12.98 -0.97
CA THR A 47 0.41 13.69 -0.02
C THR A 47 0.92 15.10 0.26
N ALA A 48 2.22 15.24 0.56
CA ALA A 48 2.83 16.52 0.87
C ALA A 48 2.76 17.51 -0.31
N LEU A 49 2.96 17.03 -1.54
CA LEU A 49 3.00 17.84 -2.76
C LEU A 49 1.62 18.21 -3.28
N THR A 50 0.67 17.26 -3.27
CA THR A 50 -0.66 17.44 -3.88
C THR A 50 -1.71 17.93 -2.90
N LYS A 51 -1.45 17.82 -1.58
CA LYS A 51 -2.42 18.07 -0.50
C LYS A 51 -3.62 17.10 -0.51
N THR A 52 -3.57 16.05 -1.31
CA THR A 52 -4.52 14.93 -1.32
C THR A 52 -3.95 13.78 -0.49
N GLN A 53 -4.73 13.13 0.38
CA GLN A 53 -4.20 11.96 1.10
C GLN A 53 -3.93 10.79 0.16
N TRP A 54 -2.73 10.23 0.25
CA TRP A 54 -2.33 8.97 -0.38
C TRP A 54 -1.96 7.94 0.68
N ARG A 55 -2.45 6.71 0.52
CA ARG A 55 -2.09 5.57 1.36
C ARG A 55 -1.60 4.39 0.53
N TYR A 56 -0.62 3.69 1.08
CA TYR A 56 -0.11 2.45 0.54
C TYR A 56 -0.75 1.25 1.22
N ILE A 57 -1.14 0.24 0.45
CA ILE A 57 -1.53 -1.06 1.00
C ILE A 57 -0.95 -2.22 0.18
N LYS A 58 -0.35 -3.16 0.91
CA LYS A 58 0.10 -4.44 0.36
C LYS A 58 -1.01 -5.47 0.57
N VAL A 59 -1.27 -6.27 -0.45
CA VAL A 59 -2.29 -7.32 -0.47
C VAL A 59 -1.61 -8.67 -0.75
N PRO A 60 -1.14 -9.38 0.29
CA PRO A 60 -0.63 -10.74 0.13
C PRO A 60 -1.77 -11.68 -0.28
N GLN A 61 -1.56 -12.50 -1.31
CA GLN A 61 -2.56 -13.40 -1.88
C GLN A 61 -3.19 -14.30 -0.81
N LYS A 62 -2.37 -14.97 0.01
CA LYS A 62 -2.87 -15.84 1.09
C LYS A 62 -3.78 -15.09 2.07
N ALA A 63 -3.42 -13.85 2.41
CA ALA A 63 -4.19 -13.05 3.36
C ALA A 63 -5.50 -12.55 2.73
N PHE A 64 -5.47 -12.16 1.45
CA PHE A 64 -6.67 -11.81 0.68
C PHE A 64 -7.62 -13.01 0.53
N GLU A 65 -7.10 -14.18 0.20
CA GLU A 65 -7.87 -15.42 0.07
C GLU A 65 -8.51 -15.86 1.40
N MET A 66 -7.87 -15.60 2.54
CA MET A 66 -8.46 -15.84 3.86
C MET A 66 -9.51 -14.79 4.24
N LEU A 67 -9.25 -13.51 3.93
CA LEU A 67 -10.13 -12.41 4.29
C LEU A 67 -11.39 -12.34 3.41
N GLN A 68 -11.32 -12.81 2.15
CA GLN A 68 -12.38 -12.72 1.14
C GLN A 68 -13.07 -11.33 1.10
N PRO A 69 -12.28 -10.24 0.97
CA PRO A 69 -12.83 -8.90 1.02
C PRO A 69 -13.68 -8.61 -0.23
N SER A 70 -14.83 -7.95 -0.01
CA SER A 70 -15.73 -7.48 -1.07
C SER A 70 -15.69 -5.96 -1.26
N ARG A 71 -14.98 -5.26 -0.38
CA ARG A 71 -14.84 -3.79 -0.38
C ARG A 71 -13.41 -3.37 -0.10
N LEU A 72 -13.01 -2.21 -0.64
CA LEU A 72 -11.69 -1.61 -0.43
C LEU A 72 -11.37 -1.39 1.05
N GLU A 73 -12.35 -0.92 1.84
CA GLU A 73 -12.21 -0.69 3.28
C GLU A 73 -11.73 -1.92 4.05
N GLN A 74 -12.14 -3.11 3.62
CA GLN A 74 -11.78 -4.37 4.28
C GLN A 74 -10.30 -4.72 4.08
N LEU A 75 -9.67 -4.27 2.98
CA LEU A 75 -8.26 -4.51 2.74
C LEU A 75 -7.37 -3.93 3.84
N GLN A 76 -7.82 -2.88 4.55
CA GLN A 76 -7.08 -2.29 5.67
C GLN A 76 -6.77 -3.29 6.79
N ALA A 77 -7.53 -4.37 6.93
CA ALA A 77 -7.24 -5.46 7.85
C ALA A 77 -5.92 -6.21 7.51
N LEU A 78 -5.38 -6.03 6.30
CA LEU A 78 -4.11 -6.59 5.84
C LEU A 78 -2.91 -5.68 6.15
N ALA A 79 -3.16 -4.45 6.60
CA ALA A 79 -2.08 -3.58 7.03
C ALA A 79 -1.34 -4.24 8.20
N PRO A 80 0.01 -4.21 8.22
CA PRO A 80 0.74 -4.68 9.39
C PRO A 80 0.22 -3.94 10.62
N ALA A 81 -0.06 -4.69 11.70
CA ALA A 81 -0.46 -4.10 12.97
C ALA A 81 0.55 -2.98 13.28
N LEU A 82 0.05 -1.76 13.53
CA LEU A 82 0.87 -0.63 13.93
C LEU A 82 1.83 -1.15 15.00
N GLN A 83 3.12 -1.16 14.68
CA GLN A 83 4.16 -1.35 15.68
C GLN A 83 3.98 -0.14 16.59
N ALA A 84 3.35 -0.36 17.75
CA ALA A 84 3.22 0.66 18.76
C ALA A 84 4.63 1.19 19.00
N SER A 85 4.87 2.44 18.60
CA SER A 85 6.11 3.13 18.89
C SER A 85 6.32 3.03 20.40
N ILE A 86 7.33 2.28 20.80
CA ILE A 86 7.84 2.33 22.16
C ILE A 86 8.38 3.74 22.30
N SER A 87 7.71 4.53 23.14
CA SER A 87 8.14 5.86 23.58
C SER A 87 9.53 5.83 24.22
#